data_AF-B5KLP6-F1
#
_entry.id   AF-B5KLP6-F1
#
_cell.length_a   1.000
_cell.length_b   1.000
_cell.length_c   1.000
_cell.angle_alpha   90.00
_cell.angle_beta   90.00
_cell.angle_gamma   90.00
#
_symmetry.space_group_name_H-M   'P 1'
#
loop_
_entity.id
_entity.type
_entity.pdbx_description
1 polymer ?
#
loop_
_entity_poly.entity_id
_entity_poly.type
_entity_poly.pdbx_seq_one_letter_code
_entity_poly.pdbx_strand_id
1 'polypeptide(L)' 'AAGHICHPLCSSEGCWGPGPKYCMSCQNFSRGKECVGKCNILEG' A
#
# COMPACT_ATOMS: atom_id res chain seq x y z
N ALA A 1 -4.03 3.26 18.91
CA ALA A 1 -3.68 3.23 17.48
C ALA A 1 -3.25 4.63 17.08
N ALA A 2 -1.99 4.83 16.67
CA ALA A 2 -1.53 6.14 16.24
C ALA A 2 -2.38 6.61 15.06
N GLY A 3 -2.94 7.82 15.13
CA GLY A 3 -3.72 8.45 14.06
C GLY A 3 -2.86 8.83 12.86
N HIS A 4 -2.11 7.89 12.31
CA HIS A 4 -1.48 8.01 11.02
C HIS A 4 -2.45 7.45 9.99
N ILE A 5 -2.97 8.32 9.13
CA ILE A 5 -3.84 7.92 8.03
C ILE A 5 -2.96 7.16 7.05
N CYS A 6 -3.01 5.83 7.12
CA CYS A 6 -2.35 4.99 6.14
C CYS A 6 -2.98 5.19 4.77
N HIS A 7 -2.18 4.93 3.73
CA HIS A 7 -2.70 4.98 2.38
C HIS A 7 -3.87 4.00 2.26
N PRO A 8 -4.95 4.31 1.53
CA PRO A 8 -6.11 3.42 1.39
C PRO A 8 -5.79 2.07 0.73
N LEU A 9 -4.59 1.91 0.17
CA LEU A 9 -4.10 0.65 -0.39
C LEU A 9 -3.36 -0.22 0.65
N CYS A 10 -3.10 0.30 1.84
CA CYS A 10 -2.53 -0.44 2.96
C CYS A 10 -3.61 -1.27 3.65
N SER A 11 -3.24 -2.48 4.08
CA SER A 11 -4.07 -3.33 4.93
C SER A 11 -4.19 -2.76 6.36
N SER A 12 -5.12 -3.34 7.12
CA SER A 12 -5.35 -3.02 8.53
C SER A 12 -4.16 -3.31 9.45
N GLU A 13 -3.12 -3.99 8.95
CA GLU A 13 -1.84 -4.20 9.65
C GLU A 13 -1.09 -2.88 9.92
N GLY A 14 -1.40 -1.83 9.17
CA GLY A 14 -0.85 -0.49 9.36
C GLY A 14 0.26 -0.16 8.35
N CYS A 15 0.90 0.98 8.59
CA CYS A 15 1.91 1.55 7.71
C CYS A 15 3.05 2.17 8.51
N TRP A 16 4.25 2.11 7.95
CA TRP A 16 5.46 2.76 8.45
C TRP A 16 5.49 4.26 8.15
N GLY A 17 4.56 4.77 7.34
CA GLY A 17 4.52 6.17 6.93
C GLY A 17 3.41 6.48 5.92
N PRO A 18 3.29 7.75 5.50
CA PRO A 18 2.28 8.18 4.53
C PRO A 18 2.66 7.73 3.12
N GLY A 19 1.77 6.97 2.48
CA GLY A 19 1.89 6.57 1.08
C GLY A 19 1.89 5.06 0.85
N PRO A 20 1.63 4.64 -0.39
CA PRO A 20 1.42 3.23 -0.74
C PRO A 20 2.70 2.38 -0.64
N LYS A 21 3.88 3.01 -0.61
CA LYS A 21 5.17 2.32 -0.45
C LYS A 21 5.59 2.02 0.99
N TYR A 22 4.86 2.58 1.95
CA TYR A 22 5.15 2.43 3.38
C TYR A 22 4.11 1.57 4.08
N CYS A 23 3.22 0.90 3.34
CA CYS A 23 2.35 -0.09 3.93
C CYS A 23 3.18 -1.24 4.50
N MET A 24 2.84 -1.73 5.69
CA MET A 24 3.38 -3.01 6.16
C MET A 24 2.93 -4.16 5.26
N SER A 25 1.70 -4.06 4.78
CA SER A 25 1.04 -5.07 3.95
C SER A 25 0.07 -4.40 3.00
N CYS A 26 0.04 -4.84 1.74
CA CYS A 26 -0.88 -4.31 0.73
C CYS A 26 -2.23 -5.01 0.83
N GLN A 27 -3.32 -4.24 0.74
CA GLN A 27 -4.68 -4.80 0.71
C GLN A 27 -5.04 -5.42 -0.63
N ASN A 28 -4.45 -4.92 -1.73
CA ASN A 28 -4.76 -5.34 -3.10
C ASN A 28 -3.57 -6.04 -3.75
N PHE A 29 -2.72 -5.30 -4.46
CA PHE A 29 -1.56 -5.84 -5.15
C PHE A 29 -0.30 -5.05 -4.80
N SER A 30 0.84 -5.73 -4.70
CA SER A 30 2.14 -5.08 -4.50
C SER A 30 2.90 -5.05 -5.82
N ARG A 31 3.23 -3.86 -6.31
CA ARG A 31 4.13 -3.67 -7.46
C ARG A 31 5.47 -3.17 -6.95
N GLY A 32 6.41 -4.10 -6.76
CA GLY A 32 7.70 -3.80 -6.13
C GLY A 32 7.51 -3.43 -4.65
N LYS A 33 7.88 -2.21 -4.26
CA LYS A 33 7.69 -1.71 -2.89
C LYS A 33 6.40 -0.92 -2.69
N GLU A 34 5.57 -0.77 -3.72
CA GLU A 34 4.39 0.09 -3.66
C GLU A 34 3.09 -0.71 -3.81
N CYS A 35 2.11 -0.44 -2.95
CA CYS A 35 0.78 -1.03 -3.08
C CYS A 35 -0.01 -0.33 -4.18
N VAL A 36 -0.55 -1.11 -5.11
CA VAL A 36 -1.39 -0.65 -6.22
C VAL A 36 -2.78 -1.29 -6.13
N GLY A 37 -3.80 -0.54 -6.52
CA GLY A 37 -5.18 -1.05 -6.55
C GLY A 37 -5.43 -2.04 -7.69
N LYS A 38 -4.65 -1.97 -8.76
CA LYS A 38 -4.75 -2.84 -9.93
C LYS A 38 -3.36 -3.16 -10.47
N CYS A 39 -3.12 -4.41 -10.83
CA CYS A 39 -1.94 -4.80 -11.60
C CYS A 39 -2.18 -4.48 -13.09
N ASN A 40 -1.55 -3.42 -13.59
CA ASN A 40 -1.58 -3.10 -15.01
C ASN A 40 -0.42 -3.83 -15.71
N ILE A 41 -0.71 -4.98 -16.31
CA ILE A 41 0.30 -5.84 -16.97
C ILE A 41 0.87 -5.24 -18.27
N LEU A 42 0.23 -4.19 -18.80
CA LEU A 42 0.65 -3.52 -20.04
C LEU A 42 1.72 -2.44 -19.80
N GLU A 43 1.76 -1.88 -18.59
CA GLU A 43 2.73 -0.87 -18.20
C GLU A 43 3.92 -1.53 -17.51
N GLY A 44 4.62 -2.44 -18.19
CA GLY A 44 5.77 -3.19 -17.66
C GLY A 44 6.96 -2.30 -17.33
#